data_AF-A0A917RSE6-F1
#
_entry.id   AF-A0A917RSE6-F1
#
_cell.length_a   1.000
_cell.length_b   1.000
_cell.length_c   1.000
_cell.angle_alpha   90.00
_cell.angle_beta   90.00
_cell.angle_gamma   90.00
#
_symmetry.space_group_name_H-M   'P 1'
#
loop_
_entity.id
_entity.type
_entity.pdbx_description
1 polymer ?
#
loop_
_entity_poly.entity_id
_entity_poly.type
_entity_poly.pdbx_seq_one_letter_code
_entity_poly.pdbx_strand_id
1 'polypeptide(L)'
;MGWFLPLLRPTGLAPRMSAEQQAESNIEVGWLSRESELGPVLHSIAVPARYVVASGTSFGSRGEEQERIRTGLDAVITGNPNIRISAKVTSNHGAILRKDFRAIARAVHEIEADQDGSR
;
A
#
# COMPACT_ATOMS: atom_id res chain seq x y z
N MET A 1 29.25 -12.59 0.57
CA MET A 1 28.39 -11.95 -0.44
C MET A 1 28.21 -10.43 -0.29
N GLY A 2 28.44 -9.81 0.88
CA GLY A 2 28.13 -8.38 1.09
C GLY A 2 29.05 -7.34 0.44
N TRP A 3 30.27 -7.70 0.03
CA TRP A 3 31.28 -6.75 -0.47
C TRP A 3 31.09 -6.29 -1.92
N PHE A 4 30.38 -7.08 -2.75
CA PHE A 4 30.08 -6.71 -4.14
C PHE A 4 28.82 -5.84 -4.28
N LEU A 5 27.91 -5.90 -3.31
CA LEU A 5 26.63 -5.19 -3.38
C LEU A 5 26.79 -3.67 -3.54
N PRO A 6 27.71 -2.97 -2.84
CA PRO A 6 27.91 -1.53 -3.03
C PRO A 6 28.31 -1.15 -4.46
N LEU A 7 29.10 -1.98 -5.14
CA LEU A 7 29.53 -1.75 -6.52
C LEU A 7 28.41 -1.99 -7.53
N LEU A 8 27.44 -2.84 -7.20
CA LEU A 8 26.24 -3.09 -8.01
C LEU A 8 25.11 -2.08 -7.74
N ARG A 9 25.22 -1.21 -6.72
CA ARG A 9 24.17 -0.21 -6.41
C ARG A 9 23.87 0.78 -7.55
N PRO A 10 24.86 1.30 -8.30
CA PRO A 10 24.59 2.24 -9.39
C PRO A 10 23.78 1.61 -10.53
N THR A 11 23.82 0.29 -10.68
CA THR A 11 23.08 -0.41 -11.76
C THR A 11 21.61 -0.66 -11.42
N GLY A 12 21.20 -0.39 -10.17
CA GLY A 12 19.84 -0.69 -9.70
C GLY A 12 19.59 -2.18 -9.42
N LEU A 13 20.60 -3.04 -9.58
CA LEU A 13 20.50 -4.48 -9.32
C LEU A 13 20.76 -4.86 -7.85
N ALA A 14 21.21 -3.91 -7.03
CA ALA A 14 21.42 -4.10 -5.59
C ALA A 14 20.69 -3.02 -4.76
N PRO A 15 20.23 -3.35 -3.54
CA PRO A 15 19.59 -2.38 -2.65
C PRO A 15 20.50 -1.18 -2.36
N ARG A 16 19.93 0.03 -2.43
CA ARG A 16 20.66 1.28 -2.13
C ARG A 16 21.00 1.41 -0.65
N MET A 17 20.15 0.90 0.24
CA MET A 17 20.35 0.91 1.68
C MET A 17 21.29 -0.22 2.14
N SER A 18 22.05 0.01 3.20
CA SER A 18 22.75 -1.05 3.95
C SER A 18 21.73 -2.00 4.61
N ALA A 19 22.20 -3.13 5.13
CA ALA A 19 21.33 -4.05 5.87
C ALA A 19 20.77 -3.41 7.15
N GLU A 20 21.60 -2.63 7.85
CA GLU A 20 21.22 -1.88 9.05
C GLU A 20 20.15 -0.83 8.74
N GLN A 21 20.35 -0.03 7.68
CA GLN A 21 19.36 0.96 7.24
C GLN A 21 18.03 0.32 6.84
N GLN A 22 18.06 -0.85 6.20
CA GLN A 22 16.83 -1.60 5.88
C GLN A 22 16.13 -2.10 7.15
N ALA A 23 16.89 -2.53 8.16
CA ALA A 23 16.33 -2.98 9.44
C ALA A 23 15.69 -1.83 10.20
N GLU A 24 16.39 -0.69 10.34
CA GLU A 24 15.87 0.52 10.98
C GLU A 24 14.60 1.03 10.27
N SER A 25 14.62 1.10 8.93
CA SER A 25 13.47 1.52 8.15
C SER A 25 12.26 0.61 8.36
N ASN A 26 12.46 -0.72 8.40
CA ASN A 26 11.36 -1.66 8.67
C ASN A 26 10.81 -1.55 10.10
N ILE A 27 11.67 -1.28 11.10
CA ILE A 27 11.25 -1.04 12.48
C ILE A 27 10.40 0.24 12.56
N GLU A 28 10.87 1.31 11.93
CA GLU A 28 10.16 2.59 11.88
C GLU A 28 8.79 2.45 11.19
N VAL A 29 8.73 1.77 10.04
CA VAL A 29 7.46 1.49 9.36
C VAL A 29 6.50 0.72 10.27
N GLY A 30 7.01 -0.22 11.08
CA GLY A 30 6.19 -0.94 12.06
C GLY A 30 5.65 -0.04 13.18
N TRP A 31 6.41 0.97 13.60
CA TRP A 31 5.95 2.00 14.55
C TRP A 31 4.91 2.94 13.91
N LEU A 32 5.21 3.47 12.72
CA LEU A 32 4.31 4.36 11.97
C LEU A 32 2.99 3.68 11.58
N SER A 33 2.99 2.38 11.32
CA SER A 33 1.79 1.64 10.93
C SER A 33 0.82 1.39 12.10
N ARG A 34 1.16 1.78 13.32
CA ARG A 34 0.26 1.66 14.47
C ARG A 34 -0.95 2.57 14.31
N GLU A 35 -2.09 2.13 14.83
CA GLU A 35 -3.33 2.91 14.79
C GLU A 35 -3.18 4.30 15.42
N SER A 36 -2.43 4.42 16.53
CA SER A 36 -2.18 5.70 17.20
C SER A 36 -1.42 6.72 16.33
N GLU A 37 -0.60 6.25 15.40
CA GLU A 37 0.23 7.09 14.55
C GLU A 37 -0.43 7.31 13.17
N LEU A 38 -0.82 6.22 12.50
CA LEU A 38 -1.40 6.28 11.14
C LEU A 38 -2.89 6.63 11.13
N GLY A 39 -3.64 6.25 12.17
CA GLY A 39 -5.08 6.50 12.26
C GLY A 39 -5.45 7.98 12.09
N PRO A 40 -4.83 8.91 12.85
CA PRO A 40 -5.06 10.34 12.67
C PRO A 40 -4.75 10.84 11.25
N VAL A 41 -3.70 10.31 10.61
CA VAL A 41 -3.34 10.68 9.22
C VAL A 41 -4.45 10.24 8.26
N LEU A 42 -4.92 9.00 8.37
CA LEU A 42 -6.00 8.48 7.53
C LEU A 42 -7.33 9.21 7.79
N HIS A 43 -7.62 9.56 9.04
CA HIS A 43 -8.80 10.34 9.39
C HIS A 43 -8.73 11.78 8.83
N SER A 44 -7.54 12.35 8.70
CA SER A 44 -7.34 13.72 8.16
C SER A 44 -7.52 13.83 6.64
N ILE A 45 -7.70 12.72 5.92
CA ILE A 45 -7.90 12.74 4.47
C ILE A 45 -9.24 13.43 4.14
N ALA A 46 -9.14 14.63 3.56
CA ALA A 46 -10.28 15.50 3.23
C ALA A 46 -10.76 15.37 1.78
N VAL A 47 -10.14 14.50 0.98
CA VAL A 47 -10.45 14.32 -0.45
C VAL A 47 -10.83 12.87 -0.75
N PRO A 48 -11.65 12.59 -1.77
CA PRO A 48 -11.98 11.23 -2.14
C PRO A 48 -10.73 10.38 -2.40
N ALA A 49 -10.63 9.26 -1.71
CA ALA A 49 -9.52 8.31 -1.83
C ALA A 49 -10.06 6.90 -2.10
N ARG A 50 -9.51 6.22 -3.11
CA ARG A 50 -9.94 4.88 -3.52
C ARG A 50 -8.81 3.88 -3.33
N TYR A 51 -9.06 2.86 -2.53
CA TYR A 51 -8.11 1.77 -2.30
C TYR A 51 -8.39 0.63 -3.29
N VAL A 52 -7.34 0.23 -4.02
CA VAL A 52 -7.30 -1.02 -4.78
C VAL A 52 -6.36 -1.97 -4.07
N VAL A 53 -6.91 -3.07 -3.56
CA VAL A 53 -6.24 -3.92 -2.59
C VAL A 53 -5.92 -5.26 -3.24
N ALA A 54 -4.63 -5.51 -3.48
CA ALA A 54 -4.13 -6.84 -3.88
C ALA A 54 -4.50 -7.90 -2.83
N SER A 55 -4.63 -9.17 -3.16
CA SER A 55 -4.83 -10.26 -2.19
C SER A 55 -3.85 -11.42 -2.34
N GLY A 56 -3.13 -11.46 -3.46
CA GLY A 56 -2.12 -12.48 -3.72
C GLY A 56 -0.92 -12.39 -2.78
N THR A 57 -0.31 -13.55 -2.53
CA THR A 57 0.91 -13.65 -1.74
C THR A 57 2.06 -12.88 -2.39
N SER A 58 2.82 -12.17 -1.57
CA SER A 58 3.99 -11.39 -1.96
C SER A 58 5.25 -11.93 -1.28
N PHE A 59 6.42 -11.56 -1.82
CA PHE A 59 7.70 -11.94 -1.24
C PHE A 59 7.79 -11.47 0.21
N GLY A 60 8.02 -12.39 1.14
CA GLY A 60 8.07 -12.10 2.58
C GLY A 60 6.74 -12.30 3.34
N SER A 61 5.61 -12.51 2.66
CA SER A 61 4.33 -12.83 3.32
C SER A 61 4.07 -14.33 3.41
N ARG A 62 3.41 -14.79 4.48
CA ARG A 62 3.02 -16.21 4.64
C ARG A 62 1.50 -16.36 4.77
N GLY A 63 0.91 -17.20 3.92
CA GLY A 63 -0.52 -17.55 3.98
C GLY A 63 -1.44 -16.32 3.96
N GLU A 64 -2.40 -16.29 4.89
CA GLU A 64 -3.45 -15.26 5.02
C GLU A 64 -3.01 -13.99 5.78
N GLU A 65 -1.70 -13.78 6.00
CA GLU A 65 -1.18 -12.61 6.70
C GLU A 65 -1.61 -11.29 6.05
N GLN A 66 -1.64 -11.28 4.72
CA GLN A 66 -2.07 -10.14 3.93
C GLN A 66 -3.58 -9.86 4.09
N GLU A 67 -4.39 -10.89 4.36
CA GLU A 67 -5.82 -10.73 4.62
C GLU A 67 -6.08 -10.13 6.01
N ARG A 68 -5.35 -10.59 7.03
CA ARG A 68 -5.43 -10.03 8.40
C ARG A 68 -5.04 -8.56 8.47
N ILE A 69 -4.09 -8.12 7.65
CA ILE A 69 -3.74 -6.69 7.59
C ILE A 69 -4.89 -5.88 6.98
N ARG A 70 -5.65 -6.47 6.05
CA ARG A 70 -6.72 -5.76 5.32
C ARG A 70 -8.01 -5.63 6.10
N THR A 71 -8.27 -6.48 7.08
CA THR A 71 -9.38 -6.24 8.03
C THR A 71 -9.21 -4.92 8.77
N GLY A 72 -7.98 -4.39 8.89
CA GLY A 72 -7.76 -3.05 9.44
C GLY A 72 -8.35 -1.91 8.60
N LEU A 73 -8.65 -2.13 7.31
CA LEU A 73 -9.26 -1.10 6.46
C LEU A 73 -10.71 -0.82 6.84
N ASP A 74 -11.44 -1.76 7.44
CA ASP A 74 -12.84 -1.57 7.81
C ASP A 74 -13.00 -0.44 8.82
N ALA A 75 -12.09 -0.36 9.81
CA ALA A 75 -12.05 0.72 10.78
C ALA A 75 -11.77 2.07 10.11
N VAL A 76 -10.87 2.12 9.14
CA VAL A 76 -10.50 3.33 8.40
C VAL A 76 -11.68 3.84 7.56
N ILE A 77 -12.33 2.95 6.82
CA ILE A 77 -13.47 3.30 5.96
C ILE A 77 -14.67 3.76 6.79
N THR A 78 -14.91 3.10 7.94
CA THR A 78 -15.96 3.51 8.87
C THR A 78 -15.66 4.89 9.47
N GLY A 79 -14.39 5.18 9.76
CA GLY A 79 -13.97 6.44 10.38
C GLY A 79 -13.81 7.62 9.42
N ASN A 80 -13.78 7.40 8.10
CA ASN A 80 -13.65 8.48 7.11
C ASN A 80 -14.40 8.15 5.80
N PRO A 81 -15.54 8.81 5.51
CA PRO A 81 -16.36 8.51 4.33
C PRO A 81 -15.70 8.89 2.99
N ASN A 82 -14.63 9.69 3.02
CA ASN A 82 -13.83 9.99 1.83
C ASN A 82 -13.04 8.78 1.34
N ILE A 83 -12.72 7.85 2.24
CA ILE A 83 -11.95 6.65 1.95
C ILE A 83 -12.90 5.49 1.63
N ARG A 84 -12.71 4.85 0.48
CA ARG A 84 -13.46 3.64 0.09
C ARG A 84 -12.54 2.63 -0.57
N ILE A 85 -12.88 1.34 -0.43
CA ILE A 85 -12.28 0.28 -1.26
C ILE A 85 -13.03 0.25 -2.60
N SER A 86 -12.32 0.50 -3.69
CA SER A 86 -12.87 0.37 -5.05
C SER A 86 -12.83 -1.08 -5.54
N ALA A 87 -11.73 -1.79 -5.24
CA ALA A 87 -11.59 -3.18 -5.65
C ALA A 87 -10.64 -3.96 -4.75
N LYS A 88 -10.90 -5.27 -4.67
CA LYS A 88 -9.96 -6.27 -4.18
C LYS A 88 -9.59 -7.18 -5.35
N VAL A 89 -8.30 -7.40 -5.59
CA VAL A 89 -7.79 -8.11 -6.77
C VAL A 89 -6.85 -9.24 -6.39
N THR A 90 -6.81 -10.31 -7.18
CA THR A 90 -6.07 -11.55 -6.81
C THR A 90 -4.57 -11.48 -7.04
N SER A 91 -4.07 -10.48 -7.76
CA SER A 91 -2.62 -10.28 -7.86
C SER A 91 -2.03 -9.82 -6.53
N ASN A 92 -0.69 -9.81 -6.45
CA ASN A 92 0.04 -9.30 -5.31
C ASN A 92 0.49 -7.86 -5.52
N HIS A 93 1.00 -7.23 -4.45
CA HIS A 93 1.40 -5.81 -4.46
C HIS A 93 2.40 -5.46 -5.57
N GLY A 94 3.37 -6.34 -5.87
CA GLY A 94 4.37 -6.11 -6.92
C GLY A 94 3.83 -6.29 -8.35
N ALA A 95 2.66 -6.91 -8.51
CA ALA A 95 2.07 -7.20 -9.82
C ALA A 95 0.78 -6.43 -10.11
N ILE A 96 0.22 -5.71 -9.12
CA ILE A 96 -1.09 -5.06 -9.21
C ILE A 96 -1.19 -4.08 -10.37
N LEU A 97 -0.16 -3.24 -10.58
CA LEU A 97 -0.12 -2.30 -11.70
C LEU A 97 -0.05 -3.01 -13.06
N ARG A 98 0.64 -4.16 -13.13
CA ARG A 98 0.83 -4.90 -14.39
C ARG A 98 -0.39 -5.74 -14.76
N LYS A 99 -1.00 -6.40 -13.78
CA LYS A 99 -2.06 -7.40 -13.99
C LYS A 99 -3.46 -6.80 -13.86
N ASP A 100 -3.64 -5.86 -12.95
CA ASP A 100 -4.96 -5.32 -12.59
C ASP A 100 -5.07 -3.81 -12.88
N PHE A 101 -4.33 -3.31 -13.87
CA PHE A 101 -4.39 -1.91 -14.30
C PHE A 101 -5.81 -1.42 -14.60
N ARG A 102 -6.70 -2.31 -15.05
CA ARG A 102 -8.11 -1.99 -15.29
C ARG A 102 -8.87 -1.66 -14.01
N ALA A 103 -8.58 -2.35 -12.90
CA ALA A 103 -9.18 -2.04 -11.60
C ALA A 103 -8.72 -0.66 -11.12
N ILE A 104 -7.45 -0.32 -11.36
CA ILE A 104 -6.89 1.01 -11.04
C ILE A 104 -7.54 2.09 -11.90
N ALA A 105 -7.63 1.89 -13.22
CA ALA A 105 -8.29 2.84 -14.11
C ALA A 105 -9.75 3.09 -13.70
N ARG A 106 -10.48 2.04 -13.31
CA ARG A 106 -11.84 2.18 -12.78
C ARG A 106 -11.88 3.00 -11.49
N ALA A 107 -10.99 2.72 -10.54
CA ALA A 107 -10.90 3.48 -9.29
C ALA A 107 -10.62 4.97 -9.54
N VAL A 108 -9.83 5.30 -10.57
CA VAL A 108 -9.61 6.70 -10.99
C VAL A 108 -10.91 7.33 -11.52
N HIS A 109 -11.63 6.63 -12.40
CA HIS A 109 -12.92 7.14 -12.90
C HIS A 109 -13.99 7.28 -11.81
N GLU A 110 -13.96 6.45 -10.77
CA GLU A 110 -14.83 6.64 -9.59
C GLU A 110 -14.55 7.97 -8.88
N ILE A 111 -13.27 8.34 -8.73
CA ILE A 111 -12.90 9.64 -8.15
C ILE A 111 -13.41 10.79 -9.01
N GLU A 112 -13.26 10.70 -10.34
CA GLU A 112 -13.77 11.72 -11.27
C GLU A 112 -15.29 11.88 -11.12
N ALA A 113 -16.04 10.78 -11.07
CA ALA A 113 -17.49 10.80 -10.90
C ALA A 113 -17.92 11.42 -9.56
N ASP A 114 -17.19 11.15 -8.47
CA ASP A 114 -17.47 11.77 -7.16
C ASP A 114 -17.23 13.29 -7.17
N GLN A 115 -16.24 13.77 -7.94
CA GLN A 115 -15.98 15.21 -8.07
C GLN A 115 -17.05 15.92 -8.89
N ASP A 116 -17.54 15.29 -9.96
CA ASP A 116 -18.59 15.87 -10.81
C ASP A 116 -19.94 15.91 -10.10
N GLY A 117 -20.27 14.93 -9.25
CA GLY A 117 -21.49 14.94 -8.43
C GLY A 117 -21.46 15.88 -7.23
N SER A 118 -20.29 16.43 -6.87
CA SER A 118 -20.13 17.39 -5.76
C SER A 118 -20.12 18.85 -6.21
N ARG A 119 -20.23 19.11 -7.52
CA ARG A 119 -20.39 20.44 -8.14
C ARG A 119 -21.86 20.74 -8.39
#